data_AF-A0A5C8ZTM5-F1
#
_entry.id   AF-A0A5C8ZTM5-F1
#
_cell.length_a   1.000
_cell.length_b   1.000
_cell.length_c   1.000
_cell.angle_alpha   90.00
_cell.angle_beta   90.00
_cell.angle_gamma   90.00
#
_symmetry.space_group_name_H-M   'P 1'
#
loop_
_entity.id
_entity.type
_entity.pdbx_description
1 polymer ?
#
loop_
_entity_poly.entity_id
_entity_poly.type
_entity_poly.pdbx_seq_one_letter_code
_entity_poly.pdbx_strand_id
1 'polypeptide(L)' 'MSDREPPKDEKEKLSPWQVVASVFAAGFGVQSSRNRERDFKQGRFGVFIAAGIIFTLLFMGTVFAVVKLVLKSAGH' A
#
# COMPACT_ATOMS: atom_id res chain seq x y z
N MET A 1 30.63 -12.25 36.61
CA MET A 1 30.78 -12.28 35.15
C MET A 1 29.45 -12.75 34.58
N SER A 2 28.72 -11.92 33.86
CA SER A 2 27.51 -12.34 33.14
C SER A 2 27.74 -11.92 31.70
N ASP A 3 28.45 -12.79 30.99
CA ASP A 3 28.75 -12.62 29.57
C ASP A 3 27.43 -12.80 28.80
N ARG A 4 26.81 -11.69 28.42
CA ARG A 4 25.72 -11.69 27.45
C ARG A 4 26.33 -11.60 26.07
N GLU A 5 26.42 -12.72 25.37
CA GLU A 5 26.64 -12.69 23.93
C GLU A 5 25.47 -11.97 23.24
N PRO A 6 25.71 -10.97 22.38
CA PRO A 6 24.64 -10.40 21.56
C PRO A 6 24.17 -11.46 20.55
N PRO A 7 22.86 -11.58 20.28
CA PRO A 7 22.34 -12.54 19.32
C PRO A 7 22.90 -12.22 17.92
N LYS A 8 23.41 -13.25 17.24
CA LYS A 8 23.91 -13.15 15.86
C LYS A 8 22.70 -12.97 14.93
N ASP A 9 22.56 -11.79 14.36
CA ASP A 9 21.62 -11.51 13.26
C ASP A 9 22.06 -12.26 12.00
N GLU A 10 21.64 -13.53 11.88
CA GLU A 10 21.60 -14.21 10.59
C GLU A 10 20.56 -13.48 9.74
N LYS A 11 21.02 -12.68 8.78
CA LYS A 11 20.17 -12.06 7.76
C LYS A 11 19.58 -13.17 6.89
N GLU A 12 18.50 -13.78 7.35
CA GLU A 12 17.66 -14.66 6.54
C GLU A 12 17.30 -13.92 5.27
N LYS A 13 17.70 -14.49 4.14
CA LYS A 13 17.35 -13.95 2.83
C LYS A 13 15.83 -13.96 2.73
N LEU A 14 15.25 -12.79 2.45
CA LEU A 14 13.81 -12.65 2.35
C LEU A 14 13.28 -13.67 1.36
N SER A 15 12.38 -14.54 1.82
CA SER A 15 11.71 -15.50 0.98
C SER A 15 10.94 -14.75 -0.13
N PRO A 16 10.86 -15.28 -1.37
CA PRO A 16 10.02 -14.72 -2.42
C PRO A 16 8.58 -14.45 -1.96
N TRP A 17 8.10 -15.25 -1.00
CA TRP A 17 6.82 -15.05 -0.36
C TRP A 17 6.74 -13.79 0.50
N GLN A 18 7.82 -13.43 1.23
CA GLN A 18 7.91 -12.17 1.99
C GLN A 18 7.98 -10.96 1.07
N VAL A 19 8.55 -11.12 -0.12
CA VAL A 19 8.58 -10.08 -1.16
C VAL A 19 7.16 -9.82 -1.68
N VAL A 20 6.39 -10.86 -1.99
CA VAL A 20 4.97 -10.74 -2.36
C VAL A 20 4.17 -10.09 -1.23
N ALA A 21 4.34 -10.56 0.00
CA ALA A 21 3.67 -9.99 1.18
C ALA A 21 4.00 -8.49 1.38
N SER A 22 5.24 -8.09 1.12
CA SER A 22 5.66 -6.68 1.19
C SER A 22 5.05 -5.83 0.08
N VAL A 23 4.93 -6.36 -1.14
CA VAL A 23 4.29 -5.68 -2.27
C VAL A 23 2.81 -5.42 -1.97
N PHE A 24 2.13 -6.38 -1.33
CA PHE A 24 0.77 -6.18 -0.86
C PHE A 24 0.70 -5.15 0.29
N ALA A 25 1.55 -5.22 1.31
CA ALA A 25 1.58 -4.24 2.40
C ALA A 25 1.87 -2.81 1.92
N ALA A 26 2.70 -2.66 0.90
CA ALA A 26 2.99 -1.40 0.24
C ALA A 26 1.79 -0.88 -0.59
N GLY A 27 1.06 -1.75 -1.28
CA GLY A 27 -0.14 -1.38 -2.03
C GLY A 27 -1.31 -0.92 -1.15
N PHE A 28 -1.34 -1.37 0.10
CA PHE A 28 -2.36 -0.98 1.09
C PHE A 28 -2.11 0.35 1.80
N GLY A 29 -1.02 1.06 1.47
CA GLY A 29 -0.79 2.40 2.02
C GLY A 29 -0.40 2.36 3.50
N VAL A 30 0.65 1.60 3.83
CA VAL A 30 1.35 1.67 5.13
C VAL A 30 1.88 3.10 5.33
N GLN A 31 0.97 3.97 5.77
CA GLN A 31 1.29 5.31 6.18
C GLN A 31 1.83 5.16 7.60
N SER A 32 3.16 5.27 7.72
CA SER A 32 3.86 5.30 9.01
C SER A 32 3.06 6.16 10.02
N SER A 33 2.95 5.68 11.25
CA SER A 33 2.27 6.38 12.35
C SER A 33 2.71 7.84 12.49
N ARG A 34 3.97 8.14 12.16
CA ARG A 34 4.54 9.49 12.11
C ARG A 34 3.90 10.39 11.04
N ASN A 35 3.63 9.86 9.85
CA ASN A 35 2.94 10.59 8.79
C ASN A 35 1.51 10.90 9.23
N ARG A 36 0.84 9.88 9.76
CA ARG A 36 -0.52 9.98 10.27
C ARG A 36 -0.63 11.08 11.33
N GLU A 37 0.23 11.05 12.35
CA GLU A 37 0.18 11.98 13.47
C GLU A 37 0.45 13.44 13.08
N ARG A 38 1.37 13.68 12.14
CA ARG A 38 1.64 15.01 11.57
C ARG A 38 0.43 15.54 10.79
N ASP A 39 -0.17 14.69 9.97
CA ASP A 39 -1.26 15.07 9.09
C ASP A 39 -2.56 15.32 9.87
N PHE A 40 -2.75 14.62 10.99
CA PHE A 40 -3.84 14.87 11.96
C PHE A 40 -3.62 16.13 12.81
N LYS A 41 -2.40 16.38 13.30
CA LYS A 41 -2.09 17.61 14.08
C LYS A 41 -2.22 18.90 13.26
N GLN A 42 -2.04 18.82 11.94
CA GLN A 42 -2.17 19.96 11.03
C GLN A 42 -3.60 20.17 10.48
N GLY A 43 -4.60 19.39 10.92
CA GLY A 43 -6.00 19.59 10.54
C GLY A 43 -6.35 19.20 9.09
N ARG A 44 -5.47 18.49 8.38
CA ARG A 44 -5.62 18.21 6.93
C ARG A 44 -6.47 16.98 6.60
N PHE A 45 -7.22 16.46 7.57
CA PHE A 45 -8.02 15.24 7.42
C PHE A 45 -8.98 15.28 6.22
N GLY A 46 -9.61 16.43 5.95
CA GLY A 46 -10.49 16.59 4.78
C GLY A 46 -9.80 16.42 3.42
N VAL A 47 -8.50 16.73 3.33
CA VAL A 47 -7.71 16.54 2.10
C VAL A 47 -7.48 15.06 1.82
N PHE A 48 -7.30 14.23 2.85
CA PHE A 48 -7.16 12.78 2.69
C PHE A 48 -8.47 12.13 2.25
N ILE A 49 -9.60 12.59 2.77
CA ILE A 49 -10.93 12.12 2.33
C ILE A 49 -11.15 12.48 0.87
N ALA A 50 -10.92 13.74 0.48
CA ALA A 50 -11.07 14.18 -0.90
C ALA A 50 -10.15 13.40 -1.85
N ALA A 51 -8.88 13.21 -1.47
CA ALA A 51 -7.92 12.40 -2.21
C ALA A 51 -8.38 10.93 -2.36
N GLY A 52 -8.91 10.34 -1.28
CA GLY A 52 -9.47 8.99 -1.31
C GLY A 52 -10.65 8.86 -2.26
N ILE A 53 -11.59 9.80 -2.23
CA ILE A 53 -12.76 9.82 -3.12
C ILE A 53 -12.32 9.95 -4.58
N ILE A 54 -11.42 10.89 -4.88
CA ILE A 54 -10.89 11.08 -6.25
C ILE A 54 -10.20 9.81 -6.73
N PHE A 55 -9.36 9.20 -5.90
CA PHE A 55 -8.68 7.95 -6.21
C PHE A 55 -9.67 6.82 -6.49
N THR A 56 -10.71 6.66 -5.68
CA THR A 56 -11.73 5.63 -5.86
C THR A 56 -12.50 5.83 -7.17
N LEU A 57 -12.88 7.06 -7.51
CA LEU A 57 -13.57 7.35 -8.76
C LEU A 57 -12.70 7.05 -9.98
N LEU A 58 -11.42 7.43 -9.94
CA LEU A 58 -10.45 7.13 -10.99
C LEU A 58 -10.22 5.62 -11.15
N PHE A 59 -10.10 4.90 -10.04
CA PHE A 59 -9.96 3.43 -10.05
C PHE A 59 -11.19 2.78 -10.69
N MET A 60 -12.39 3.22 -10.30
CA MET A 60 -13.65 2.70 -10.83
C MET A 60 -13.79 2.99 -12.34
N GLY A 61 -13.44 4.20 -12.78
CA GLY A 61 -13.39 4.56 -14.20
C GLY A 61 -12.38 3.73 -14.99
N THR A 62 -11.21 3.45 -14.40
CA THR A 62 -10.18 2.60 -15.01
C THR A 62 -10.69 1.18 -15.22
N VAL A 63 -11.26 0.57 -14.17
CA VAL A 63 -11.85 -0.78 -14.27
C VAL A 63 -12.97 -0.80 -15.31
N PHE A 64 -13.84 0.21 -15.31
CA PHE A 64 -14.92 0.32 -16.28
C PHE A 64 -14.41 0.41 -17.73
N ALA A 65 -13.40 1.24 -17.98
CA ALA A 65 -12.79 1.38 -19.29
C ALA A 65 -12.13 0.07 -19.76
N VAL A 66 -11.42 -0.63 -18.87
CA VAL A 66 -10.84 -1.94 -19.15
C VAL A 66 -11.93 -2.94 -19.52
N VAL A 67 -13.02 -3.03 -18.73
CA VAL A 67 -14.14 -3.93 -19.03
C VAL A 67 -14.77 -3.60 -20.38
N LYS A 68 -14.98 -2.31 -20.68
CA LYS A 68 -15.50 -1.89 -21.99
C LYS A 68 -14.57 -2.29 -23.14
N LEU A 69 -13.27 -2.13 -22.96
CA LEU A 69 -12.26 -2.51 -23.95
C LEU A 69 -12.28 -4.03 -24.18
N VAL A 70 -12.32 -4.81 -23.10
CA VAL A 70 -12.40 -6.28 -23.14
C VAL A 70 -13.69 -6.75 -23.81
N LEU A 71 -14.83 -6.16 -23.46
CA LEU A 71 -16.12 -6.50 -24.09
C LEU A 71 -16.14 -6.14 -25.58
N LYS A 72 -15.49 -5.03 -25.97
CA LYS A 72 -15.36 -4.65 -27.38
C LYS A 72 -14.40 -5.58 -28.14
N SER A 73 -13.33 -6.07 -27.51
CA SER A 73 -12.39 -7.00 -28.14
C SER A 73 -12.89 -8.45 -28.16
N ALA A 74 -13.70 -8.84 -27.17
CA ALA A 74 -14.30 -10.16 -27.08
C ALA A 74 -15.62 -10.25 -27.86
N GLY A 75 -16.28 -9.12 -28.09
CA GLY A 75 -17.48 -8.99 -28.93
C GLY A 75 -17.16 -8.82 -30.41
N HIS A 76 -16.29 -9.69 -30.95
CA HIS A 76 -16.32 -10.06 -32.36
C HIS A 76 -17.58 -10.89 -32.65
#